data_AF-A0A832R7Z6-F1
#
_entry.id   AF-A0A832R7Z6-F1
#
_cell.length_a   1.000
_cell.length_b   1.000
_cell.length_c   1.000
_cell.angle_alpha   90.00
_cell.angle_beta   90.00
_cell.angle_gamma   90.00
#
_symmetry.space_group_name_H-M   'P 1'
#
loop_
_entity.id
_entity.type
_entity.pdbx_description
1 polymer ?
#
loop_
_entity_poly.entity_id
_entity_poly.type
_entity_poly.pdbx_seq_one_letter_code
_entity_poly.pdbx_strand_id
1 'polypeptide(L)'
;MFKTKQKNFSNIVKLEELLNINSSLVKTIEVHQNEDFIISEEVQIIADKYGNQEYRTFIVNGEILNISRIHNYLLEKTPEKVLEKAREVVNILNKADFPKNYILDLFVYKENENIKVDILELNPIECSGTYLYNSPFLKKYDLIHEDLLGSVPIEKIKYGDF
;
A
#
# COMPACT_ATOMS: atom_id res chain seq x y z
N MET A 1 14.49 -8.64 -2.48
CA MET A 1 14.39 -7.40 -1.69
C MET A 1 14.89 -7.65 -0.27
N PHE A 2 15.71 -6.75 0.26
CA PHE A 2 16.14 -6.74 1.66
C PHE A 2 15.46 -5.57 2.35
N LYS A 3 14.83 -5.82 3.50
CA LYS A 3 14.19 -4.79 4.33
C LYS A 3 14.45 -5.06 5.80
N THR A 4 14.81 -4.05 6.58
CA THR A 4 14.91 -4.20 8.03
C THR A 4 13.51 -4.14 8.66
N LYS A 5 13.31 -4.87 9.76
CA LYS A 5 12.04 -4.85 10.50
C LYS A 5 11.69 -3.47 11.07
N GLN A 6 12.71 -2.66 11.39
CA GLN A 6 12.54 -1.27 11.83
C GLN A 6 12.24 -0.29 10.68
N LYS A 7 12.23 -0.77 9.43
CA LYS A 7 11.91 0.00 8.21
C LYS A 7 12.83 1.20 7.94
N ASN A 8 14.03 1.19 8.51
CA ASN A 8 15.06 2.20 8.27
C ASN A 8 15.97 1.86 7.08
N PHE A 9 15.88 0.63 6.54
CA PHE A 9 16.55 0.20 5.32
C PHE A 9 15.63 -0.68 4.46
N SER A 10 15.63 -0.42 3.15
CA SER A 10 14.91 -1.22 2.16
C SER A 10 15.58 -1.06 0.80
N ASN A 11 16.03 -2.16 0.20
CA ASN A 11 16.64 -2.11 -1.14
C ASN A 11 16.49 -3.43 -1.92
N ILE A 12 16.53 -3.34 -3.24
CA ILE A 12 16.69 -4.49 -4.12
C ILE A 12 18.18 -4.76 -4.27
N VAL A 13 18.59 -5.95 -3.85
CA VAL A 13 19.99 -6.37 -3.85
C VAL A 13 20.16 -7.40 -4.96
N LYS A 14 21.04 -7.09 -5.91
CA LYS A 14 21.39 -8.02 -6.99
C LYS A 14 22.25 -9.17 -6.48
N LEU A 15 22.20 -10.31 -7.15
CA LEU A 15 23.02 -11.47 -6.79
C LEU A 15 24.52 -11.16 -6.77
N GLU A 16 25.00 -10.31 -7.69
CA GLU A 16 26.41 -9.88 -7.74
C GLU A 16 26.86 -9.19 -6.45
N GLU A 17 26.00 -8.36 -5.85
CA GLU A 17 26.28 -7.64 -4.59
C GLU A 17 26.33 -8.60 -3.40
N LEU A 18 25.54 -9.69 -3.42
CA LEU A 18 25.55 -10.74 -2.38
C LEU A 18 26.84 -11.56 -2.40
N LEU A 19 27.41 -11.77 -3.59
CA LEU A 19 28.62 -12.57 -3.77
C LEU A 19 29.91 -11.75 -3.59
N ASN A 20 29.81 -10.42 -3.55
CA ASN A 20 30.95 -9.52 -3.44
C ASN A 20 31.13 -9.05 -1.99
N ILE A 21 32.19 -9.52 -1.32
CA ILE A 21 32.51 -9.12 0.07
C ILE A 21 32.90 -7.65 0.21
N ASN A 22 33.23 -6.97 -0.89
CA ASN A 22 33.54 -5.54 -0.90
C ASN A 22 32.33 -4.69 -1.32
N SER A 23 31.13 -5.29 -1.40
CA SER A 23 29.93 -4.60 -1.82
C SER A 23 29.43 -3.61 -0.78
N SER A 24 28.58 -2.68 -1.23
CA SER A 24 27.89 -1.74 -0.35
C SER A 24 26.94 -2.43 0.63
N LEU A 25 26.49 -3.64 0.28
CA LEU A 25 25.64 -4.47 1.11
C LEU A 25 26.32 -4.89 2.41
N VAL A 26 27.60 -5.24 2.38
CA VAL A 26 28.33 -5.66 3.60
C VAL A 26 28.32 -4.55 4.63
N LYS A 27 28.63 -3.32 4.22
CA LYS A 27 28.56 -2.14 5.09
C LYS A 27 27.16 -1.91 5.65
N THR A 28 26.13 -2.18 4.83
CA THR A 28 24.74 -2.06 5.26
C THR A 28 24.41 -3.10 6.32
N ILE A 29 24.82 -4.35 6.14
CA ILE A 29 24.64 -5.43 7.12
C ILE A 29 25.39 -5.10 8.42
N GLU A 30 26.60 -4.55 8.34
CA GLU A 30 27.37 -4.12 9.52
C GLU A 30 26.66 -3.01 10.32
N VAL A 31 26.10 -2.00 9.63
CA VAL A 31 25.33 -0.92 10.26
C VAL A 31 24.07 -1.46 10.96
N HIS A 32 23.41 -2.44 10.36
CA HIS A 32 22.17 -3.04 10.85
C HIS A 32 22.37 -4.42 11.50
N GLN A 33 23.57 -4.72 12.02
CA GLN A 33 23.94 -6.05 12.51
C GLN A 33 23.08 -6.57 13.69
N ASN A 34 22.41 -5.66 14.39
CA ASN A 34 21.52 -5.96 15.52
C ASN A 34 20.04 -5.89 15.14
N GLU A 35 19.73 -5.82 13.85
CA GLU A 35 18.36 -5.77 13.33
C GLU A 35 17.99 -7.04 12.57
N ASP A 36 16.71 -7.40 12.63
CA ASP A 36 16.17 -8.47 11.81
C ASP A 36 15.97 -7.98 10.37
N PHE A 37 16.46 -8.77 9.42
CA PHE A 37 16.20 -8.58 8.00
C PHE A 37 15.07 -9.49 7.52
N ILE A 38 14.18 -8.91 6.72
CA ILE A 38 13.20 -9.61 5.90
C ILE A 38 13.77 -9.67 4.49
N ILE A 39 13.89 -10.88 3.95
CA ILE A 39 14.40 -11.14 2.60
C ILE A 39 13.28 -11.79 1.80
N SER A 40 12.95 -11.21 0.66
CA SER A 40 11.94 -11.74 -0.26
C SER A 40 12.46 -11.72 -1.70
N GLU A 41 11.76 -12.42 -2.58
CA GLU A 41 11.90 -12.19 -4.02
C GLU A 41 11.45 -10.76 -4.38
N GLU A 42 11.97 -10.25 -5.50
CA GLU A 42 11.45 -9.03 -6.09
C GLU A 42 10.18 -9.36 -6.88
N VAL A 43 9.13 -8.57 -6.66
CA VAL A 43 7.87 -8.67 -7.38
C VAL A 43 7.70 -7.46 -8.29
N GLN A 44 7.29 -7.71 -9.54
CA GLN A 44 7.09 -6.63 -10.50
C GLN A 44 5.74 -5.95 -10.24
N ILE A 45 5.76 -4.87 -9.47
CA ILE A 45 4.57 -4.04 -9.24
C ILE A 45 4.13 -3.42 -10.57
N ILE A 46 2.84 -3.51 -10.88
CA ILE A 46 2.27 -2.91 -12.08
C ILE A 46 2.15 -1.41 -11.86
N ALA A 47 2.65 -0.63 -12.81
CA ALA A 47 2.50 0.80 -12.85
C ALA A 47 1.64 1.24 -14.05
N ASP A 48 0.91 2.33 -13.87
CA ASP A 48 0.24 3.06 -14.94
C ASP A 48 0.76 4.50 -15.01
N LYS A 49 0.13 5.34 -15.82
CA LYS A 49 0.50 6.77 -15.95
C LYS A 49 0.37 7.58 -14.65
N TYR A 50 -0.23 7.02 -13.60
CA TYR A 50 -0.43 7.65 -12.30
C TYR A 50 0.49 7.05 -11.21
N GLY A 51 1.40 6.14 -11.59
CA GLY A 51 2.38 5.52 -10.70
C GLY A 51 2.09 4.04 -10.44
N ASN A 52 2.63 3.51 -9.35
CA ASN A 52 2.41 2.11 -8.96
C ASN A 52 0.95 1.87 -8.57
N GLN A 53 0.42 0.69 -8.91
CA GLN A 53 -0.88 0.22 -8.45
C GLN A 53 -0.77 -0.33 -7.02
N GLU A 54 -0.42 0.56 -6.10
CA GLU A 54 -0.37 0.32 -4.65
C GLU A 54 -1.53 1.07 -3.98
N TYR A 55 -2.26 0.37 -3.13
CA TYR A 55 -3.49 0.84 -2.51
C TYR A 55 -3.37 0.79 -1.00
N ARG A 56 -3.60 1.92 -0.35
CA ARG A 56 -3.73 2.05 1.09
C ARG A 56 -5.18 1.86 1.51
N THR A 57 -5.41 0.92 2.42
CA THR A 57 -6.73 0.59 2.95
C THR A 57 -6.80 0.90 4.45
N PHE A 58 -7.77 1.70 4.85
CA PHE A 58 -8.05 2.02 6.25
C PHE A 58 -8.99 1.00 6.86
N ILE A 59 -8.53 0.27 7.87
CA ILE A 59 -9.34 -0.66 8.65
C ILE A 59 -9.57 -0.08 10.04
N VAL A 60 -10.84 0.12 10.40
CA VAL A 60 -11.25 0.60 11.73
C VAL A 60 -12.37 -0.28 12.24
N ASN A 61 -12.25 -0.74 13.49
CA ASN A 61 -13.16 -1.70 14.11
C ASN A 61 -13.40 -2.96 13.27
N GLY A 62 -12.39 -3.39 12.51
CA GLY A 62 -12.46 -4.56 11.63
C GLY A 62 -13.23 -4.31 10.33
N GLU A 63 -13.56 -3.06 9.99
CA GLU A 63 -14.26 -2.69 8.77
C GLU A 63 -13.40 -1.84 7.84
N ILE A 64 -13.58 -2.02 6.53
CA ILE A 64 -12.93 -1.19 5.50
C ILE A 64 -13.63 0.17 5.45
N LEU A 65 -12.92 1.23 5.84
CA LEU A 65 -13.43 2.61 5.73
C LEU A 65 -13.16 3.22 4.36
N ASN A 66 -11.92 3.09 3.89
CA ASN A 66 -11.46 3.70 2.66
C ASN A 66 -10.36 2.87 1.99
N ILE A 67 -10.29 2.93 0.65
CA ILE A 67 -9.20 2.38 -0.16
C ILE A 67 -8.82 3.41 -1.21
N SER A 68 -7.52 3.72 -1.32
CA SER A 68 -7.01 4.66 -2.32
C SER A 68 -5.55 4.42 -2.70
N ARG A 69 -5.11 4.96 -3.85
CA ARG A 69 -3.69 4.95 -4.22
C ARG A 69 -2.96 6.16 -3.63
N ILE A 70 -1.63 6.09 -3.62
CA ILE A 70 -0.71 7.12 -3.11
C ILE A 70 -0.60 8.34 -4.03
N HIS A 71 -1.73 8.96 -4.35
CA HIS A 71 -1.74 10.26 -4.99
C HIS A 71 -2.84 11.14 -4.42
N ASN A 72 -2.68 12.45 -4.59
CA ASN A 72 -3.52 13.49 -4.03
C ASN A 72 -4.03 14.44 -5.12
N TYR A 73 -4.10 13.98 -6.37
CA TYR A 73 -4.50 14.80 -7.53
C TYR A 73 -5.58 14.14 -8.39
N LEU A 74 -5.88 12.85 -8.20
CA LEU A 74 -6.85 12.11 -8.98
C LEU A 74 -7.79 11.32 -8.06
N LEU A 75 -9.09 11.55 -8.19
CA LEU A 75 -10.07 10.63 -7.63
C LEU A 75 -10.17 9.44 -8.57
N GLU A 76 -10.06 8.21 -8.07
CA GLU A 76 -10.22 7.00 -8.90
C GLU A 76 -11.09 5.95 -8.21
N LYS A 77 -11.83 5.20 -9.02
CA LYS A 77 -12.57 4.04 -8.52
C LYS A 77 -11.58 2.92 -8.20
N THR A 78 -11.64 2.40 -6.99
CA THR A 78 -10.92 1.18 -6.59
C THR A 78 -11.34 0.02 -7.50
N PRO A 79 -10.39 -0.68 -8.16
CA PRO A 79 -10.73 -1.86 -8.97
C PRO A 79 -11.37 -2.97 -8.12
N GLU A 80 -12.34 -3.70 -8.67
CA GLU A 80 -13.09 -4.72 -7.90
C GLU A 80 -12.17 -5.80 -7.32
N LYS A 81 -11.19 -6.28 -8.09
CA LYS A 81 -10.19 -7.25 -7.62
C LYS A 81 -9.43 -6.79 -6.36
N VAL A 82 -9.20 -5.49 -6.19
CA VAL A 82 -8.53 -4.92 -5.02
C VAL A 82 -9.48 -4.91 -3.83
N LEU A 83 -10.73 -4.53 -4.06
CA LEU A 83 -11.78 -4.51 -3.04
C LEU A 83 -12.09 -5.94 -2.53
N GLU A 84 -12.18 -6.92 -3.43
CA GLU A 84 -12.35 -8.33 -3.10
C GLU A 84 -11.19 -8.84 -2.24
N LYS A 85 -9.94 -8.58 -2.65
CA LYS A 85 -8.77 -8.98 -1.87
C LYS A 85 -8.73 -8.31 -0.49
N ALA A 86 -9.06 -7.02 -0.41
CA ALA A 86 -9.15 -6.32 0.88
C ALA A 86 -10.17 -6.99 1.81
N ARG A 87 -11.38 -7.29 1.31
CA ARG A 87 -12.44 -7.97 2.07
C ARG A 87 -12.01 -9.36 2.54
N GLU A 88 -11.36 -10.13 1.67
CA GLU A 88 -10.82 -11.47 1.99
C GLU A 88 -9.84 -11.38 3.17
N VAL A 89 -8.83 -10.50 3.06
CA VAL A 89 -7.79 -10.31 4.08
C VAL A 89 -8.40 -9.84 5.40
N VAL A 90 -9.28 -8.85 5.37
CA VAL A 90 -9.95 -8.33 6.58
C VAL A 90 -10.80 -9.41 7.26
N ASN A 91 -11.51 -10.24 6.50
CA ASN A 91 -12.29 -11.35 7.06
C ASN A 91 -11.39 -12.41 7.73
N ILE A 92 -10.24 -12.72 7.14
CA ILE A 92 -9.25 -13.64 7.74
C ILE A 92 -8.70 -13.06 9.04
N LEU A 93 -8.21 -11.81 9.01
CA LEU A 93 -7.64 -11.15 10.18
C LEU A 93 -8.69 -10.91 11.27
N ASN A 94 -9.96 -10.70 10.91
CA ASN A 94 -11.03 -10.54 11.89
C ASN A 94 -11.33 -11.80 12.70
N LYS A 95 -11.08 -12.97 12.12
CA LYS A 95 -11.22 -14.28 12.77
C LYS A 95 -9.97 -14.68 13.56
N ALA A 96 -8.85 -14.01 13.31
CA ALA A 96 -7.61 -14.18 14.05
C ALA A 96 -7.56 -13.25 15.27
N ASP A 97 -6.62 -13.51 16.18
CA ASP A 97 -6.26 -12.60 17.27
C ASP A 97 -5.37 -11.46 16.73
N PHE A 98 -5.96 -10.59 15.90
CA PHE A 98 -5.29 -9.46 15.26
C PHE A 98 -5.98 -8.14 15.62
N PRO A 99 -5.23 -7.01 15.73
CA PRO A 99 -5.80 -5.70 15.99
C PRO A 99 -6.93 -5.33 15.01
N LYS A 100 -7.96 -4.66 15.53
CA LYS A 100 -9.12 -4.22 14.72
C LYS A 100 -8.92 -2.89 13.99
N ASN A 101 -7.81 -2.22 14.27
CA ASN A 101 -7.48 -0.90 13.72
C ASN A 101 -6.08 -0.95 13.13
N TYR A 102 -5.96 -0.84 11.82
CA TYR A 102 -4.70 -0.93 11.09
C TYR A 102 -4.83 -0.38 9.67
N ILE A 103 -3.69 -0.19 9.04
CA ILE A 103 -3.57 0.11 7.62
C ILE A 103 -3.15 -1.16 6.89
N LEU A 104 -3.89 -1.49 5.83
CA LEU A 104 -3.59 -2.57 4.91
C LEU A 104 -3.13 -1.97 3.58
N ASP A 105 -1.85 -2.11 3.27
CA ASP A 105 -1.31 -1.74 1.97
C ASP A 105 -1.37 -2.97 1.05
N LEU A 106 -2.09 -2.83 -0.07
CA LEU A 106 -2.22 -3.83 -1.13
C LEU A 106 -1.46 -3.37 -2.36
N PHE A 107 -1.02 -4.31 -3.19
CA PHE A 107 -0.38 -3.97 -4.45
C PHE A 107 -0.82 -4.92 -5.56
N VAL A 108 -0.81 -4.40 -6.78
CA VAL A 108 -1.05 -5.18 -7.99
C VAL A 108 0.29 -5.48 -8.62
N TYR A 109 0.58 -6.75 -8.86
CA TYR A 109 1.85 -7.18 -9.43
C TYR A 109 1.64 -8.20 -10.54
N LYS A 110 2.66 -8.29 -11.39
CA LYS A 110 2.76 -9.30 -12.43
C LYS A 110 3.63 -10.43 -11.90
N GLU A 111 3.11 -11.64 -11.94
CA GLU A 111 3.86 -12.86 -11.71
C GLU A 111 3.75 -13.74 -12.95
N ASN A 112 4.87 -13.90 -13.65
CA ASN A 112 4.92 -14.44 -15.01
C ASN A 112 4.05 -13.62 -15.97
N GLU A 113 2.90 -14.15 -16.39
CA GLU A 113 1.90 -13.48 -17.25
C GLU A 113 0.58 -13.19 -16.52
N ASN A 114 0.48 -13.51 -15.23
CA ASN A 114 -0.74 -13.33 -14.46
C ASN A 114 -0.68 -12.05 -13.63
N ILE A 115 -1.78 -11.30 -13.63
CA ILE A 115 -1.96 -10.13 -12.79
C ILE A 115 -2.60 -10.57 -11.47
N LYS A 116 -1.95 -10.28 -10.35
CA LYS A 116 -2.39 -10.65 -9.01
C LYS A 116 -2.52 -9.43 -8.11
N VAL A 117 -3.24 -9.59 -7.00
CA VAL A 117 -3.33 -8.61 -5.90
C VAL A 117 -2.95 -9.31 -4.63
N ASP A 118 -2.03 -8.74 -3.87
CA ASP A 118 -1.62 -9.30 -2.57
C ASP A 118 -1.30 -8.21 -1.55
N ILE A 119 -1.05 -8.63 -0.31
CA ILE A 119 -0.67 -7.78 0.82
C ILE A 119 0.78 -7.32 0.61
N LEU A 120 0.97 -6.01 0.51
CA LEU A 120 2.29 -5.41 0.52
C LEU A 120 2.79 -5.28 1.96
N GLU A 121 1.95 -4.70 2.83
CA GLU A 121 2.33 -4.38 4.19
C GLU A 121 1.11 -4.20 5.10
N LEU A 122 1.28 -4.57 6.37
CA LEU A 122 0.36 -4.21 7.46
C LEU A 122 1.05 -3.17 8.32
N ASN A 123 0.39 -2.04 8.52
CA ASN A 123 0.91 -0.88 9.21
C ASN A 123 -0.01 -0.49 10.39
N PRO A 124 0.51 -0.01 11.53
CA PRO A 124 -0.32 0.64 12.53
C PRO A 124 -0.97 1.90 11.94
N ILE A 125 -2.08 2.35 12.53
CA ILE A 125 -2.65 3.67 12.21
C ILE A 125 -1.77 4.74 12.88
N GLU A 126 -0.78 5.21 12.15
CA GLU A 126 0.04 6.38 12.50
C GLU A 126 -0.11 7.43 11.40
N CYS A 127 0.33 8.68 11.61
CA CYS A 127 0.21 9.81 10.67
C CYS A 127 0.67 9.47 9.24
N SER A 128 -0.21 8.85 8.46
CA SER A 128 0.11 8.10 7.26
C SER A 128 0.12 8.99 6.02
N GLY A 129 0.84 10.11 6.07
CA GLY A 129 1.04 11.01 4.93
C GLY A 129 -0.24 11.58 4.29
N THR A 130 -0.08 12.31 3.20
CA THR A 130 -1.18 12.96 2.46
C THR A 130 -1.65 12.07 1.30
N TYR A 131 -2.64 11.21 1.55
CA TYR A 131 -3.41 10.57 0.48
C TYR A 131 -4.72 11.34 0.34
N LEU A 132 -5.25 11.46 -0.88
CA LEU A 132 -6.53 12.13 -1.16
C LEU A 132 -7.68 11.63 -0.26
N TYR A 133 -7.56 10.40 0.23
CA TYR A 133 -8.55 9.71 1.06
C TYR A 133 -7.97 9.07 2.33
N ASN A 134 -6.84 9.57 2.83
CA ASN A 134 -6.34 9.21 4.15
C ASN A 134 -7.24 9.87 5.21
N SER A 135 -8.42 9.28 5.42
CA SER A 135 -9.46 9.82 6.27
C SER A 135 -10.07 8.70 7.12
N PRO A 136 -10.29 8.92 8.43
CA PRO A 136 -11.00 7.99 9.30
C PRO A 136 -12.53 8.03 9.09
N PHE A 137 -13.03 8.76 8.09
CA PHE A 137 -14.46 8.83 7.78
C PHE A 137 -14.87 7.79 6.73
N LEU A 138 -16.08 7.25 6.87
CA LEU A 138 -16.66 6.36 5.86
C LEU A 138 -16.76 7.08 4.51
N LYS A 139 -16.43 6.39 3.42
CA LYS A 139 -16.47 6.93 2.05
C LYS A 139 -17.77 7.68 1.70
N LYS A 140 -18.92 7.23 2.20
CA LYS A 140 -20.23 7.88 1.96
C LYS A 140 -20.41 9.25 2.63
N TYR A 141 -19.56 9.60 3.58
CA TYR A 141 -19.58 10.88 4.31
C TYR A 141 -18.45 11.81 3.88
N ASP A 142 -17.66 11.37 2.90
CA ASP A 142 -16.60 12.17 2.32
C ASP A 142 -17.27 13.09 1.27
N LEU A 143 -17.20 14.41 1.50
CA LEU A 143 -18.01 15.46 0.85
C LEU A 143 -17.80 15.58 -0.68
N ILE A 144 -16.89 14.78 -1.24
CA ILE A 144 -16.44 14.84 -2.63
C ILE A 144 -17.06 13.70 -3.48
N HIS A 145 -17.86 12.81 -2.89
CA HIS A 145 -18.26 11.52 -3.52
C HIS A 145 -19.71 11.44 -4.01
N GLU A 146 -20.42 12.55 -4.25
CA GLU A 146 -21.67 12.48 -5.01
C GLU A 146 -21.37 12.10 -6.48
N ASP A 147 -21.59 10.83 -6.82
CA ASP A 147 -21.81 10.28 -8.16
C ASP A 147 -20.88 10.72 -9.31
N LEU A 148 -19.57 10.84 -9.06
CA LEU A 148 -18.61 10.95 -10.17
C LEU A 148 -18.38 9.58 -10.81
N LEU A 149 -19.11 9.32 -11.91
CA LEU A 149 -18.91 8.23 -12.87
C LEU A 149 -17.54 8.36 -13.57
N GLY A 150 -16.46 8.03 -12.87
CA GLY A 150 -15.11 7.92 -13.44
C GLY A 150 -14.02 8.63 -12.65
N SER A 151 -12.77 8.50 -13.10
CA SER A 151 -11.65 9.17 -12.45
C SER A 151 -11.64 10.66 -12.76
N VAL A 152 -11.66 11.52 -11.74
CA VAL A 152 -11.77 12.98 -11.90
C VAL A 152 -10.54 13.67 -11.29
N PRO A 153 -9.79 14.47 -12.07
CA PRO A 153 -8.72 15.31 -11.53
C PRO A 153 -9.27 16.33 -10.54
N ILE A 154 -8.58 16.56 -9.41
CA ILE A 154 -9.06 17.47 -8.35
C ILE A 154 -9.24 18.90 -8.84
N GLU A 155 -8.42 19.35 -9.78
CA GLU A 155 -8.53 20.69 -10.38
C GLU A 155 -9.88 20.95 -11.06
N LYS A 156 -10.65 19.89 -11.36
CA LYS A 156 -12.00 19.99 -11.93
C LYS A 156 -13.11 19.95 -10.89
N ILE A 157 -12.79 19.71 -9.62
CA ILE A 157 -13.75 19.78 -8.51
C ILE A 157 -13.87 21.24 -8.13
N LYS A 158 -14.94 21.90 -8.59
CA LYS A 158 -15.26 23.26 -8.17
C LYS A 158 -15.69 23.21 -6.72
N TYR A 159 -14.87 23.73 -5.82
CA TYR A 159 -15.30 24.11 -4.47
C TYR A 159 -16.28 25.28 -4.62
N GLY A 160 -17.58 24.99 -4.78
CA GLY A 160 -18.52 26.06 -5.12
C GLY A 160 -20.01 25.76 -5.06
N ASP A 161 -20.45 24.51 -4.96
CA ASP A 161 -21.88 24.19 -4.86
C ASP A 161 -22.13 23.22 -3.69
N PHE A 162 -21.97 23.73 -2.46
CA PHE A 162 -22.55 23.15 -1.24
C PHE A 162 -23.66 24.08 -0.73
#